data_AF-Q2L0Z1-F1
#
_entry.id   AF-Q2L0Z1-F1
#
_cell.length_a   1.000
_cell.length_b   1.000
_cell.length_c   1.000
_cell.angle_alpha   90.00
_cell.angle_beta   90.00
_cell.angle_gamma   90.00
#
_symmetry.space_group_name_H-M   'P 1'
#
loop_
_entity.id
_entity.type
_entity.pdbx_description
1 polymer ?
#
loop_
_entity_poly.entity_id
_entity_poly.type
_entity_poly.pdbx_seq_one_letter_code
_entity_poly.pdbx_strand_id
1 'polypeptide(L)'
;MSKLGIWADYENKIVCNELRRQDLISHQDWVHDASYCAARFSAVTYQGYRAWALPCLALMRRSPRFARGVAAVVGWMVADIKYQKGLSKNSNLLGRAVSKAFFWPANWIIGNIIVSIKSINSYFFGIKEIINSKY
;
A
#
# COMPACT_ATOMS: atom_id res chain seq x y z
N MET A 1 3.44 -10.68 -32.98
CA MET A 1 2.11 -10.80 -32.33
C MET A 1 2.31 -11.78 -31.17
N SER A 2 2.20 -11.44 -29.89
CA SER A 2 1.14 -10.71 -29.17
C SER A 2 1.66 -9.62 -28.20
N LYS A 3 0.89 -8.54 -28.11
CA LYS A 3 1.01 -7.42 -27.16
C LYS A 3 0.66 -7.91 -25.74
N LEU A 4 1.20 -7.26 -24.69
CA LEU A 4 0.85 -7.38 -23.25
C LEU A 4 1.66 -8.36 -22.37
N GLY A 5 2.98 -8.44 -22.57
CA GLY A 5 3.89 -9.31 -21.79
C GLY A 5 4.64 -8.67 -20.61
N ILE A 6 4.16 -7.57 -20.02
CA ILE A 6 4.73 -7.00 -18.78
C ILE A 6 3.58 -6.65 -17.84
N TRP A 7 2.95 -7.69 -17.29
CA TRP A 7 2.27 -7.54 -16.01
C TRP A 7 3.37 -7.33 -14.98
N ALA A 8 3.72 -6.06 -14.71
CA ALA A 8 4.47 -5.75 -13.51
C ALA A 8 3.71 -6.39 -12.35
N ASP A 9 4.40 -7.11 -11.49
CA ASP A 9 3.77 -7.94 -10.47
C ASP A 9 3.08 -7.06 -9.40
N TYR A 10 1.86 -6.62 -9.73
CA TYR A 10 1.04 -5.72 -8.94
C TYR A 10 0.38 -6.46 -7.76
N GLU A 11 0.73 -7.72 -7.51
CA GLU A 11 0.33 -8.51 -6.33
C GLU A 11 0.54 -7.74 -5.03
N ASN A 12 1.54 -6.85 -5.02
CA ASN A 12 1.87 -6.03 -3.88
C ASN A 12 0.84 -4.92 -3.56
N LYS A 13 -0.06 -4.54 -4.46
CA LYS A 13 -1.08 -3.49 -4.22
C LYS A 13 -2.44 -4.05 -3.78
N ILE A 14 -2.43 -4.72 -2.63
CA ILE A 14 -3.55 -5.39 -1.96
C ILE A 14 -4.90 -4.63 -2.08
N VAL A 15 -4.96 -3.38 -1.61
CA VAL A 15 -6.20 -2.59 -1.56
C VAL A 15 -6.74 -2.28 -2.96
N CYS A 16 -5.87 -1.84 -3.87
CA CYS A 16 -6.29 -1.44 -5.21
C CYS A 16 -6.66 -2.66 -6.07
N ASN A 17 -6.03 -3.82 -5.83
CA ASN A 17 -6.42 -5.08 -6.45
C ASN A 17 -7.83 -5.48 -6.04
N GLU A 18 -8.18 -5.37 -4.75
CA GLU A 18 -9.54 -5.68 -4.30
C GLU A 18 -10.57 -4.68 -4.84
N LEU A 19 -10.26 -3.38 -4.85
CA LEU A 19 -11.14 -2.38 -5.46
C LEU A 19 -11.38 -2.67 -6.95
N ARG A 20 -10.33 -3.06 -7.68
CA ARG A 20 -10.44 -3.45 -9.09
C ARG A 20 -11.27 -4.72 -9.26
N ARG A 21 -11.09 -5.72 -8.39
CA ARG A 21 -11.88 -6.96 -8.38
C ARG A 21 -13.38 -6.71 -8.15
N GLN A 22 -13.71 -5.66 -7.40
CA GLN A 22 -15.09 -5.23 -7.15
C GLN A 22 -15.60 -4.20 -8.19
N ASP A 23 -14.85 -3.93 -9.26
CA ASP A 23 -15.15 -2.92 -10.29
C ASP A 23 -15.40 -1.50 -9.74
N LEU A 24 -14.82 -1.18 -8.58
CA LEU A 24 -14.94 0.14 -7.93
C LEU A 24 -13.92 1.17 -8.43
N ILE A 25 -12.90 0.73 -9.16
CA ILE A 25 -11.93 1.60 -9.83
C ILE A 25 -11.66 1.09 -11.25
N SER A 26 -11.38 2.00 -12.18
CA SER A 26 -11.06 1.62 -13.56
C SER A 26 -9.70 0.91 -13.64
N HIS A 27 -9.50 0.12 -14.70
CA HIS A 27 -8.20 -0.51 -14.95
C HIS A 27 -7.08 0.53 -15.11
N GLN A 28 -7.36 1.65 -15.79
CA GLN A 28 -6.37 2.72 -15.95
C GLN A 28 -5.99 3.37 -14.61
N ASP A 29 -6.98 3.63 -13.75
CA ASP A 29 -6.72 4.19 -12.41
C ASP A 29 -5.86 3.25 -11.57
N TRP A 30 -6.20 1.96 -11.61
CA TRP A 30 -5.41 0.92 -10.98
C TRP A 30 -3.96 0.89 -11.50
N VAL A 31 -3.73 0.92 -12.82
CA VAL A 31 -2.37 0.94 -13.40
C VAL A 31 -1.60 2.19 -12.93
N HIS A 32 -2.22 3.36 -12.95
CA HIS A 32 -1.55 4.60 -12.58
C HIS A 32 -1.16 4.63 -11.10
N ASP A 33 -2.03 4.15 -10.22
CA ASP A 33 -1.78 4.06 -8.79
C ASP A 33 -0.72 3.01 -8.48
N ALA A 34 -0.87 1.80 -9.03
CA ALA A 34 0.01 0.68 -8.75
C ALA A 34 1.43 0.95 -9.25
N SER A 35 1.59 1.51 -10.46
CA SER A 35 2.90 1.95 -10.96
C SER A 35 3.50 3.08 -10.12
N TYR A 36 2.70 4.05 -9.68
CA TYR A 36 3.17 5.17 -8.86
C TYR A 36 3.68 4.70 -7.50
N CYS A 37 2.96 3.76 -6.86
CA CYS A 37 3.35 3.16 -5.60
C CYS A 37 4.56 2.23 -5.73
N ALA A 38 4.60 1.38 -6.77
CA ALA A 38 5.72 0.47 -7.01
C ALA A 38 7.05 1.22 -7.14
N ALA A 39 7.05 2.38 -7.80
CA ALA A 39 8.23 3.22 -7.95
C ALA A 39 8.69 3.93 -6.66
N ARG A 40 7.88 3.93 -5.59
CA ARG A 40 8.13 4.69 -4.35
C ARG A 40 8.21 3.85 -3.09
N PHE A 41 7.63 2.65 -3.10
CA PHE A 41 7.73 1.75 -1.96
C PHE A 41 9.18 1.30 -1.78
N SER A 42 9.66 1.42 -0.55
CA SER A 42 10.84 0.72 -0.06
C SER A 42 10.37 -0.52 0.69
N ALA A 43 11.29 -1.43 1.04
CA ALA A 43 10.95 -2.60 1.86
C ALA A 43 10.24 -2.19 3.16
N VAL A 44 10.71 -1.13 3.83
CA VAL A 44 10.12 -0.63 5.09
C VAL A 44 8.71 -0.09 4.87
N THR A 45 8.53 0.84 3.93
CA THR A 45 7.22 1.46 3.71
C THR A 45 6.20 0.46 3.15
N TYR A 46 6.66 -0.55 2.40
CA TYR A 46 5.82 -1.64 1.94
C TYR A 46 5.34 -2.55 3.08
N GLN A 47 6.21 -2.87 4.05
CA GLN A 47 5.79 -3.61 5.24
C GLN A 47 4.75 -2.82 6.06
N GLY A 48 4.96 -1.51 6.21
CA GLY A 48 3.97 -0.64 6.85
C GLY A 48 2.63 -0.62 6.11
N TYR A 49 2.67 -0.51 4.77
CA TYR A 49 1.48 -0.63 3.94
C TYR A 49 0.75 -1.96 4.17
N ARG A 50 1.47 -3.08 4.09
CA ARG A 50 0.90 -4.42 4.22
C ARG A 50 0.23 -4.63 5.57
N ALA A 51 0.79 -4.07 6.64
CA ALA A 51 0.29 -4.23 8.00
C ALA A 51 -1.16 -3.74 8.17
N TRP A 52 -1.54 -2.62 7.58
CA TRP A 52 -2.92 -2.14 7.61
C TRP A 52 -3.73 -2.57 6.37
N ALA A 53 -3.09 -2.84 5.23
CA ALA A 53 -3.78 -3.23 4.00
C ALA A 53 -4.49 -4.59 4.13
N LEU A 54 -3.91 -5.54 4.86
CA LEU A 54 -4.52 -6.86 5.09
C LEU A 54 -5.83 -6.80 5.91
N PRO A 55 -5.90 -6.13 7.09
CA PRO A 55 -7.17 -5.96 7.78
C PRO A 55 -8.16 -5.09 6.99
N CYS A 56 -7.68 -4.07 6.28
CA CYS A 56 -8.51 -3.26 5.39
C CYS A 56 -9.18 -4.13 4.30
N LEU A 57 -8.42 -5.03 3.65
CA LEU A 57 -8.94 -6.00 2.68
C LEU A 57 -10.08 -6.84 3.26
N ALA A 58 -9.88 -7.39 4.46
CA ALA A 58 -10.90 -8.19 5.12
C ALA A 58 -12.19 -7.38 5.37
N LEU A 59 -12.06 -6.11 5.76
CA LEU A 59 -13.19 -5.22 5.99
C LEU A 59 -13.89 -4.82 4.69
N MET A 60 -13.14 -4.54 3.61
CA MET A 60 -13.69 -4.25 2.28
C MET A 60 -14.51 -5.42 1.72
N ARG A 61 -14.07 -6.66 1.97
CA ARG A 61 -14.81 -7.87 1.57
C ARG A 61 -16.11 -8.07 2.36
N ARG A 62 -16.14 -7.62 3.62
CA ARG A 62 -17.31 -7.73 4.49
C ARG A 62 -18.32 -6.59 4.31
N SER A 63 -17.85 -5.39 3.94
CA SER A 63 -18.68 -4.19 3.88
C SER A 63 -18.53 -3.44 2.55
N PRO A 64 -19.51 -3.58 1.62
CA PRO A 64 -19.51 -2.83 0.36
C PRO A 64 -19.56 -1.32 0.53
N ARG A 65 -20.15 -0.81 1.64
CA ARG A 65 -20.14 0.62 1.97
C ARG A 65 -18.73 1.08 2.32
N PHE A 66 -18.01 0.30 3.11
CA PHE A 66 -16.62 0.59 3.44
C PHE A 66 -15.74 0.57 2.18
N ALA A 67 -15.89 -0.45 1.33
CA ALA A 67 -15.14 -0.54 0.07
C ALA A 67 -15.34 0.68 -0.84
N ARG A 68 -16.58 1.19 -0.95
CA ARG A 68 -16.87 2.44 -1.70
C ARG A 68 -16.21 3.67 -1.09
N GLY A 69 -16.17 3.77 0.24
CA GLY A 69 -15.44 4.85 0.92
C GLY A 69 -13.95 4.81 0.61
N VAL A 70 -13.33 3.62 0.69
CA VAL A 70 -11.93 3.43 0.31
C VAL A 70 -11.71 3.75 -1.18
N ALA A 71 -12.64 3.36 -2.06
CA ALA A 71 -12.58 3.68 -3.49
C ALA A 71 -12.56 5.19 -3.74
N ALA A 72 -13.37 5.97 -3.02
CA ALA A 72 -13.39 7.42 -3.14
C ALA A 72 -12.03 8.05 -2.76
N VAL A 73 -11.45 7.59 -1.65
CA VAL A 73 -10.12 8.04 -1.19
C VAL A 73 -9.03 7.70 -2.21
N VAL A 74 -9.02 6.46 -2.72
CA VAL A 74 -8.09 6.04 -3.78
C VAL A 74 -8.32 6.87 -5.05
N GLY A 75 -9.57 7.13 -5.43
CA GLY A 75 -9.90 7.97 -6.58
C GLY A 75 -9.32 9.38 -6.47
N TRP A 76 -9.38 10.01 -5.30
CA TRP A 76 -8.73 11.31 -5.07
C TRP A 76 -7.21 11.23 -5.25
N MET A 77 -6.58 10.21 -4.67
CA MET A 77 -5.13 10.00 -4.81
C MET A 77 -4.74 9.81 -6.28
N VAL A 78 -5.47 8.99 -7.02
CA VAL A 78 -5.21 8.74 -8.44
C VAL A 78 -5.42 9.99 -9.29
N ALA A 79 -6.42 10.81 -8.99
CA ALA A 79 -6.62 12.08 -9.68
C ALA A 79 -5.39 13.01 -9.52
N ASP A 80 -4.82 13.11 -8.31
CA ASP A 80 -3.58 13.87 -8.11
C ASP A 80 -2.38 13.22 -8.78
N ILE A 81 -2.27 11.89 -8.77
CA ILE A 81 -1.21 11.16 -9.48
C ILE A 81 -1.26 11.44 -10.99
N LYS A 82 -2.45 11.42 -11.59
CA LYS A 82 -2.64 11.74 -13.02
C LYS A 82 -2.21 13.18 -13.31
N TYR A 83 -2.57 14.13 -12.44
CA TYR A 83 -2.10 15.52 -12.55
C TYR A 83 -0.57 15.61 -12.48
N GLN A 84 0.06 14.96 -11.50
CA GLN A 84 1.52 14.92 -11.37
C GLN A 84 2.22 14.29 -12.59
N LYS A 85 1.54 13.37 -13.28
CA LYS A 85 2.02 12.74 -14.53
C LYS A 85 1.72 13.56 -15.80
N GLY A 86 1.09 14.74 -15.68
CA GLY A 86 0.68 15.56 -16.83
C GLY A 86 -0.51 15.00 -17.62
N LEU A 87 -1.20 13.98 -17.09
CA LEU A 87 -2.34 13.32 -17.72
C LEU A 87 -3.68 14.01 -17.41
N SER A 88 -3.68 14.99 -16.50
CA SER A 88 -4.83 15.81 -16.13
C SER A 88 -4.38 17.26 -15.93
N LYS A 89 -5.25 18.21 -16.29
CA LYS A 89 -5.01 19.65 -16.06
C LYS A 89 -5.31 20.07 -14.61
N ASN A 90 -6.13 19.30 -13.90
CA ASN A 90 -6.61 19.64 -12.57
C ASN A 90 -5.95 18.76 -11.51
N SER A 91 -5.33 19.40 -10.52
CA SER A 91 -4.82 18.72 -9.32
C SER A 91 -5.96 18.34 -8.37
N ASN A 92 -5.79 17.24 -7.64
CA ASN A 92 -6.69 16.91 -6.54
C ASN A 92 -5.99 17.15 -5.20
N LEU A 93 -6.28 18.31 -4.58
CA LEU A 93 -5.62 18.71 -3.33
C LEU A 93 -5.89 17.75 -2.17
N LEU A 94 -7.11 17.19 -2.09
CA LEU A 94 -7.45 16.18 -1.09
C LEU A 94 -6.63 14.91 -1.31
N GLY A 95 -6.55 14.43 -2.55
CA GLY A 95 -5.72 13.29 -2.93
C GLY A 95 -4.25 13.50 -2.61
N ARG A 96 -3.75 14.71 -2.86
CA ARG A 96 -2.38 15.11 -2.49
C ARG A 96 -2.16 15.09 -0.98
N ALA A 97 -3.07 15.66 -0.21
CA ALA A 97 -3.00 15.71 1.25
C ALA A 97 -3.06 14.29 1.84
N VAL A 98 -4.03 13.48 1.41
CA VAL A 98 -4.14 12.06 1.79
C VAL A 98 -2.84 11.33 1.48
N SER A 99 -2.29 11.49 0.28
CA SER A 99 -1.07 10.80 -0.12
C SER A 99 0.14 11.26 0.70
N LYS A 100 0.40 12.57 0.74
CA LYS A 100 1.65 13.13 1.30
C LYS A 100 1.65 13.28 2.81
N ALA A 101 0.52 13.63 3.43
CA ALA A 101 0.44 13.87 4.87
C ALA A 101 0.05 12.61 5.65
N PHE A 102 -0.70 11.68 5.04
CA PHE A 102 -1.20 10.50 5.75
C PHE A 102 -0.58 9.21 5.21
N PHE A 103 -0.81 8.87 3.95
CA PHE A 103 -0.46 7.56 3.39
C PHE A 103 1.05 7.26 3.49
N TRP A 104 1.92 8.13 2.95
CA TRP A 104 3.36 7.88 2.97
C TRP A 104 3.97 7.94 4.38
N PRO A 105 3.69 8.97 5.20
CA PRO A 105 4.21 9.02 6.56
C PRO A 105 3.73 7.86 7.43
N ALA A 106 2.44 7.50 7.36
CA ALA A 106 1.92 6.37 8.14
C ALA A 106 2.60 5.05 7.76
N ASN A 107 2.76 4.78 6.45
CA ASN A 107 3.45 3.58 5.98
C ASN A 107 4.91 3.54 6.45
N TRP A 108 5.59 4.69 6.49
CA TRP A 108 6.96 4.77 6.99
C TRP A 108 7.03 4.53 8.50
N ILE A 109 6.18 5.18 9.30
CA ILE A 109 6.14 5.02 10.76
C ILE A 109 5.82 3.57 11.14
N ILE A 110 4.74 3.01 10.61
CA ILE A 110 4.31 1.63 10.89
C ILE A 110 5.40 0.65 10.44
N GLY A 111 5.99 0.86 9.27
CA GLY A 111 7.08 0.04 8.76
C GLY A 111 8.29 0.01 9.69
N ASN A 112 8.74 1.17 10.17
CA ASN A 112 9.87 1.26 11.10
C ASN A 112 9.55 0.59 12.44
N ILE A 113 8.34 0.78 12.98
CA ILE A 113 7.90 0.09 14.21
C ILE A 113 7.99 -1.43 14.04
N ILE A 114 7.50 -1.97 12.92
CA ILE A 114 7.56 -3.41 12.64
C ILE A 114 9.00 -3.91 12.56
N VAL A 115 9.87 -3.18 11.87
CA VAL A 115 11.29 -3.55 11.75
C VAL A 115 11.97 -3.54 13.13
N SER A 116 11.72 -2.51 13.94
CA SER A 116 12.26 -2.40 15.30
C SER A 116 11.78 -3.54 16.20
N ILE A 117 10.49 -3.89 16.17
CA ILE A 117 9.95 -5.01 16.96
C ILE A 117 10.59 -6.34 16.55
N LYS A 118 10.74 -6.58 15.24
CA LYS A 118 11.41 -7.81 14.74
C LYS A 118 12.85 -7.88 15.20
N SER A 119 13.58 -6.77 15.12
CA SER A 119 14.96 -6.67 15.59
C SER A 119 15.06 -7.03 17.07
N ILE A 120 14.25 -6.39 17.92
CA ILE A 120 14.20 -6.66 19.36
C ILE A 120 13.90 -8.13 19.65
N ASN A 121 12.89 -8.71 19.00
CA ASN A 121 12.55 -10.12 19.18
C ASN A 121 13.68 -11.07 18.80
N SER A 122 14.38 -10.81 17.69
CA SER A 122 15.54 -11.59 17.29
C SER A 122 16.68 -11.50 18.31
N TYR A 123 16.95 -10.31 18.86
CA TYR A 123 17.94 -10.13 19.93
C TYR A 123 17.58 -10.92 21.19
N PHE A 124 16.33 -10.83 21.66
CA PHE A 124 15.88 -11.56 22.86
C PHE A 124 15.87 -13.08 22.66
N PHE A 125 15.50 -13.56 21.46
CA PHE A 125 15.56 -14.98 21.13
C PHE A 125 17.00 -15.49 21.12
N GLY A 126 17.93 -14.76 20.49
CA GLY A 126 19.35 -15.10 20.49
C GLY A 126 19.97 -15.14 21.89
N ILE A 127 19.60 -14.23 22.79
CA ILE A 127 20.03 -14.26 24.19
C ILE A 127 19.51 -15.51 24.90
N LYS A 128 18.25 -15.90 24.67
CA LYS A 128 17.68 -17.13 25.26
C LYS A 128 18.40 -18.39 24.80
N GLU A 129 18.76 -18.50 23.51
CA GLU A 129 19.54 -19.65 23.02
C GLU A 129 20.92 -19.72 23.65
N ILE A 130 21.62 -18.58 23.79
CA ILE A 130 22.94 -18.53 24.43
C ILE A 130 22.85 -19.00 25.89
N ILE A 131 21.84 -18.54 26.64
CA ILE A 131 21.64 -18.95 28.03
C ILE A 131 21.34 -20.46 28.12
N ASN A 132 20.43 -20.97 27.30
CA ASN A 132 20.07 -22.40 27.30
C ASN A 132 21.20 -23.31 26.80
N SER A 133 22.19 -22.80 26.05
CA SER A 133 23.36 -23.58 25.63
C SER A 133 24.45 -23.72 26.70
N LYS A 134 24.37 -22.92 27.78
CA LYS A 134 25.37 -22.88 28.87
C LYS A 134 24.95 -23.69 30.11
N TYR A 135 23.77 -24.29 30.11
CA TYR A 135 23.24 -25.16 31.16
C TYR A 135 22.73 -26.46 30.54
#